data_AF-A0A925GQL6-F1
#
_entry.id   AF-A0A925GQL6-F1
#
_cell.length_a   1.000
_cell.length_b   1.000
_cell.length_c   1.000
_cell.angle_alpha   90.00
_cell.angle_beta   90.00
_cell.angle_gamma   90.00
#
_symmetry.space_group_name_H-M   'P 1'
#
loop_
_entity.id
_entity.type
_entity.pdbx_description
1 polymer ?
#
loop_
_entity_poly.entity_id
_entity_poly.type
_entity_poly.pdbx_seq_one_letter_code
_entity_poly.pdbx_strand_id
1 'polypeptide(L)'
;MTYPLLLFSALFTAWLVWSAIQRPDRRRLAGRIVASVVAVASVLLVLFPPSIPRKVNPSEAILLTEGFNRDSLSRMLGVNPEVKPLVFSYRLKTNRATEITNVAAWRRDFPRIRKLHLLGYGLPEFALPALDSLPTAFHPSPLPEGVARVHWTKRVNPGDFLRVSGQYRTNGKAPTRLYLSVAGIARDSLEIRGDDSGVAQPFQLRHQPKETGKYRYQLQVKRGGKLLTEEKVPVEVTASEPLRVLVLTAFPSFEIKFLKNFLAARQSELAIRTAISQGKFRTEWLNAPETDLSRLSAALLRNFDLVVADAQSLQKLSSPEERALQRALNDEGLGLLLLPAEVPFDAKLPVFRDFGVEKTTQKDARVVRVQWPGGEDRAPETTVPPYGFALADRVKPLVTGADGRVLVAAQATGWGKVAISLLTETHRWALAGKTGPYAAYWSFLTTELAKKQYAAQRWSFPDLPFVHQPLTPRVSTSLVSEPPPAEIRPAVGSSSTVLRFRQENWFGPPFRATYWPEVGGWHAARTPELSPHFFYVFAASDWKTVQYAGRMTSTRRFVQQQPTARSTSREEYTPQEIPPVVFFLFFLLSSGFLWLEEKL
;
A
#
# COMPACT_ATOMS: atom_id res chain seq x y z
N MET A 1 -27.01 34.17 45.57
CA MET A 1 -28.48 34.34 45.48
C MET A 1 -29.27 33.37 46.36
N THR A 2 -28.69 32.26 46.84
CA THR A 2 -29.35 31.25 47.68
C THR A 2 -29.66 31.71 49.13
N TYR A 3 -28.74 32.43 49.78
CA TYR A 3 -28.90 32.89 51.17
C TYR A 3 -30.10 33.81 51.45
N PRO A 4 -30.41 34.85 50.64
CA PRO A 4 -31.58 35.70 50.90
C PRO A 4 -32.91 34.95 50.71
N LEU A 5 -32.93 33.95 49.82
CA LEU A 5 -34.13 33.16 49.54
C LEU A 5 -34.44 32.19 50.68
N LEU A 6 -33.40 31.57 51.26
CA LEU A 6 -33.52 30.76 52.48
C LEU A 6 -33.99 31.60 53.68
N LEU A 7 -33.44 32.81 53.85
CA LEU A 7 -33.81 33.71 54.94
C LEU A 7 -35.27 34.19 54.81
N PHE A 8 -35.71 34.52 53.60
CA PHE A 8 -37.12 34.85 53.32
C PHE A 8 -38.05 33.66 53.59
N SER A 9 -37.67 32.45 53.15
CA SER A 9 -38.48 31.25 53.40
C SER A 9 -38.62 30.90 54.89
N ALA A 10 -37.56 31.13 55.68
CA ALA A 10 -37.58 30.95 57.13
C ALA A 10 -38.51 31.97 57.82
N LEU A 11 -38.42 33.25 57.44
CA LEU A 11 -39.30 34.31 57.95
C LEU A 11 -40.76 34.05 57.57
N PHE A 12 -41.01 33.60 56.33
CA PHE A 12 -42.35 33.28 55.86
C PHE A 12 -42.94 32.06 56.59
N THR A 13 -42.12 31.02 56.85
CA THR A 13 -42.54 29.87 57.67
C THR A 13 -42.87 30.30 59.10
N ALA A 14 -42.03 31.14 59.72
CA ALA A 14 -42.26 31.66 61.07
C ALA A 14 -43.56 32.48 61.14
N TRP A 15 -43.83 33.29 60.12
CA TRP A 15 -45.09 34.05 60.01
C TRP A 15 -46.31 33.13 59.84
N LEU A 16 -46.23 32.12 58.97
CA LEU A 16 -47.31 31.14 58.80
C LEU A 16 -47.59 30.35 60.08
N VAL A 17 -46.54 29.90 60.78
CA VAL A 17 -46.66 29.19 62.06
C VAL A 17 -47.26 30.11 63.13
N TRP A 18 -46.84 31.37 63.21
CA TRP A 18 -47.42 32.36 64.14
C TRP A 18 -48.90 32.62 63.83
N SER A 19 -49.25 32.77 62.55
CA SER A 19 -50.65 32.95 62.11
C SER A 19 -51.52 31.72 62.41
N ALA A 20 -50.95 30.51 62.33
CA ALA A 20 -51.64 29.27 62.66
C ALA A 20 -51.90 29.12 64.17
N ILE A 21 -51.02 29.66 65.02
CA ILE A 21 -51.12 29.65 66.50
C ILE A 21 -52.13 30.70 67.00
N GLN A 22 -52.27 31.83 66.31
CA GLN A 22 -53.22 32.91 66.63
C GLN A 22 -54.69 32.54 66.37
N ARG A 23 -54.97 31.43 65.65
CA ARG A 23 -56.36 31.00 65.37
C ARG A 23 -57.01 30.41 66.64
N PRO A 24 -58.27 30.78 66.96
CA PRO A 24 -58.95 30.38 68.20
C PRO A 24 -59.27 28.88 68.28
N ASP A 25 -59.46 28.18 67.15
CA ASP A 25 -59.63 26.72 67.14
C ASP A 25 -58.27 25.99 67.16
N ARG A 26 -58.05 25.23 68.24
CA ARG A 26 -56.82 24.49 68.52
C ARG A 26 -56.88 23.00 68.17
N ARG A 27 -58.03 22.47 67.74
CA ARG A 27 -58.22 21.01 67.55
C ARG A 27 -57.31 20.40 66.48
N ARG A 28 -56.90 21.19 65.48
CA ARG A 28 -56.05 20.76 64.35
C ARG A 28 -54.72 21.51 64.27
N LEU A 29 -54.31 22.17 65.35
CA LEU A 29 -53.12 23.03 65.40
C LEU A 29 -51.85 22.32 64.92
N ALA A 30 -51.62 21.08 65.38
CA ALA A 30 -50.46 20.28 64.98
C ALA A 30 -50.45 20.01 63.46
N GLY A 31 -51.62 19.72 62.88
CA GLY A 31 -51.76 19.49 61.43
C GLY A 31 -51.47 20.74 60.61
N ARG A 32 -51.92 21.92 61.05
CA ARG A 32 -51.65 23.21 60.37
C ARG A 32 -50.18 23.57 60.38
N ILE A 33 -49.50 23.37 61.52
CA ILE A 33 -48.07 23.65 61.66
C ILE A 33 -47.27 22.73 60.73
N VAL A 34 -47.57 21.42 60.75
CA VAL A 34 -46.89 20.44 59.88
C VAL A 34 -47.15 20.75 58.40
N ALA A 35 -48.39 21.02 58.00
CA ALA A 35 -48.71 21.35 56.61
C ALA A 35 -48.04 22.65 56.12
N SER A 36 -47.94 23.66 56.98
CA SER A 36 -47.26 24.93 56.65
C SER A 36 -45.75 24.73 56.45
N VAL A 37 -45.11 23.95 57.32
CA VAL A 37 -43.69 23.62 57.19
C VAL A 37 -43.42 22.76 55.95
N VAL A 38 -44.26 21.76 55.70
CA VAL A 38 -44.13 20.89 54.51
C VAL A 38 -44.37 21.67 53.22
N ALA A 39 -45.31 22.62 53.19
CA ALA A 39 -45.57 23.46 52.02
C ALA A 39 -44.35 24.33 51.65
N VAL A 40 -43.76 25.04 52.63
CA VAL A 40 -42.58 25.88 52.37
C VAL A 40 -41.34 25.03 52.02
N ALA A 41 -41.13 23.91 52.72
CA ALA A 41 -40.05 22.98 52.41
C ALA A 41 -40.17 22.39 50.99
N SER A 42 -41.40 22.07 50.56
CA SER A 42 -41.66 21.55 49.21
C SER A 42 -41.33 22.57 48.13
N VAL A 43 -41.67 23.85 48.32
CA VAL A 43 -41.32 24.93 47.36
C VAL A 43 -39.81 25.13 47.29
N LEU A 44 -39.10 25.08 48.41
CA LEU A 44 -37.64 25.12 48.43
C LEU A 44 -37.01 23.95 47.68
N LEU A 45 -37.57 22.74 47.82
CA LEU A 45 -37.10 21.54 47.12
C LEU A 45 -37.45 21.53 45.61
N VAL A 46 -38.47 22.29 45.17
CA VAL A 46 -38.73 22.54 43.74
C VAL A 46 -37.71 23.52 43.16
N LEU A 47 -37.36 24.58 43.91
CA LEU A 47 -36.40 25.61 43.48
C LEU A 47 -34.95 25.11 43.53
N PHE A 48 -34.64 24.22 44.47
CA PHE A 48 -33.32 23.59 44.66
C PHE A 48 -33.50 22.07 44.79
N PRO A 49 -33.73 21.36 43.68
CA PRO A 49 -33.92 19.91 43.73
C PRO A 49 -32.66 19.23 44.28
N PRO A 50 -32.78 18.37 45.31
CA PRO A 50 -31.64 17.63 45.82
C PRO A 50 -31.15 16.66 44.74
N SER A 51 -29.83 16.59 44.60
CA SER A 51 -29.18 15.68 43.65
C SER A 51 -28.73 14.41 44.37
N ILE A 52 -29.22 13.24 43.95
CA ILE A 52 -28.72 11.95 44.44
C ILE A 52 -27.56 11.52 43.55
N PRO A 53 -26.40 11.15 44.12
CA PRO A 53 -25.29 10.60 43.34
C PRO A 53 -25.72 9.26 42.74
N ARG A 54 -25.92 9.20 41.42
CA ARG A 54 -26.10 7.93 40.70
C ARG A 54 -24.77 7.46 40.13
N LYS A 55 -24.48 6.17 40.33
CA LYS A 55 -23.32 5.47 39.78
C LYS A 55 -23.41 5.49 38.25
N VAL A 56 -22.52 6.23 37.59
CA VAL A 56 -22.40 6.20 36.14
C VAL A 56 -21.09 5.52 35.78
N ASN A 57 -21.20 4.34 35.17
CA ASN A 57 -20.05 3.64 34.64
C ASN A 57 -19.40 4.46 33.52
N PRO A 58 -18.06 4.42 33.37
CA PRO A 58 -17.33 5.15 32.34
C PRO A 58 -17.97 4.91 30.97
N SER A 59 -18.26 5.99 30.22
CA SER A 59 -19.02 5.90 28.97
C SER A 59 -18.28 5.07 27.93
N GLU A 60 -18.68 3.81 27.80
CA GLU A 60 -18.33 2.93 26.69
C GLU A 60 -19.15 3.34 25.46
N ALA A 61 -18.49 3.38 24.31
CA ALA A 61 -19.16 3.65 23.04
C ALA A 61 -18.99 2.49 22.08
N ILE A 62 -20.01 2.28 21.26
CA ILE A 62 -20.01 1.30 20.17
C ILE A 62 -19.90 2.07 18.86
N LEU A 63 -18.87 1.77 18.06
CA LEU A 63 -18.73 2.30 16.71
C LEU A 63 -18.97 1.17 15.69
N LEU A 64 -20.03 1.35 14.91
CA LEU A 64 -20.41 0.45 13.84
C LEU A 64 -19.67 0.84 12.55
N THR A 65 -19.01 -0.14 11.95
CA THR A 65 -18.42 -0.03 10.61
C THR A 65 -19.16 -0.92 9.65
N GLU A 66 -18.90 -0.76 8.36
CA GLU A 66 -19.46 -1.60 7.31
C GLU A 66 -19.24 -3.10 7.62
N GLY A 67 -20.24 -3.93 7.32
CA GLY A 67 -20.21 -5.37 7.60
C GLY A 67 -20.48 -5.76 9.05
N PHE A 68 -20.85 -4.84 9.94
CA PHE A 68 -21.16 -5.19 11.34
C PHE A 68 -22.28 -6.24 11.44
N ASN A 69 -22.12 -7.17 12.38
CA ASN A 69 -23.12 -8.18 12.67
C ASN A 69 -24.19 -7.62 13.64
N ARG A 70 -25.46 -7.71 13.24
CA ARG A 70 -26.62 -7.21 14.01
C ARG A 70 -26.87 -7.99 15.31
N ASP A 71 -26.59 -9.29 15.33
CA ASP A 71 -26.76 -10.16 16.48
C ASP A 71 -25.67 -9.89 17.53
N SER A 72 -24.45 -9.59 17.09
CA SER A 72 -23.37 -9.13 17.96
C SER A 72 -23.72 -7.79 18.63
N LEU A 73 -24.29 -6.84 17.87
CA LEU A 73 -24.78 -5.58 18.43
C LEU A 73 -25.91 -5.81 19.43
N SER A 74 -26.89 -6.64 19.09
CA SER A 74 -28.05 -6.91 19.95
C SER A 74 -27.63 -7.61 21.25
N ARG A 75 -26.69 -8.56 21.18
CA ARG A 75 -26.10 -9.19 22.38
C ARG A 75 -25.38 -8.16 23.26
N MET A 76 -24.58 -7.28 22.68
CA MET A 76 -23.89 -6.25 23.46
C MET A 76 -24.85 -5.26 24.13
N LEU A 77 -25.96 -4.90 23.47
CA LEU A 77 -26.99 -4.04 24.06
C LEU A 77 -27.84 -4.75 25.11
N GLY A 78 -27.99 -6.07 25.03
CA GLY A 78 -28.79 -6.88 25.97
C GLY A 78 -28.07 -7.29 27.26
N VAL A 79 -26.73 -7.20 27.31
CA VAL A 79 -25.92 -7.66 28.46
C VAL A 79 -26.04 -6.76 29.69
N ASN A 80 -26.46 -5.49 29.55
CA ASN A 80 -26.59 -4.59 30.71
C ASN A 80 -27.75 -3.58 30.54
N PRO A 81 -28.98 -3.91 30.98
CA PRO A 81 -30.17 -3.08 30.73
C PRO A 81 -30.17 -1.70 31.43
N GLU A 82 -29.31 -1.48 32.43
CA GLU A 82 -29.19 -0.19 33.14
C GLU A 82 -28.27 0.82 32.45
N VAL A 83 -27.38 0.38 31.55
CA VAL A 83 -26.39 1.24 30.87
C VAL A 83 -26.52 1.06 29.36
N LYS A 84 -27.21 1.99 28.70
CA LYS A 84 -27.26 2.04 27.23
C LYS A 84 -25.98 2.70 26.69
N PRO A 85 -25.03 1.96 26.09
CA PRO A 85 -23.84 2.57 25.51
C PRO A 85 -24.21 3.49 24.34
N LEU A 86 -23.42 4.55 24.12
CA LEU A 86 -23.61 5.42 22.97
C LEU A 86 -23.25 4.67 21.69
N VAL A 87 -24.16 4.63 20.72
CA VAL A 87 -23.94 3.91 19.45
C VAL A 87 -23.74 4.91 18.31
N PHE A 88 -22.59 4.82 17.66
CA PHE A 88 -22.20 5.61 16.51
C PHE A 88 -21.97 4.72 15.29
N SER A 89 -21.99 5.31 14.10
CA SER A 89 -21.72 4.60 12.84
C SER A 89 -20.79 5.40 11.95
N TYR A 90 -19.75 4.77 11.40
CA TYR A 90 -18.77 5.46 10.57
C TYR A 90 -19.17 5.41 9.09
N ARG A 91 -19.53 6.57 8.52
CA ARG A 91 -19.94 6.74 7.11
C ARG A 91 -20.99 5.71 6.66
N LEU A 92 -21.91 5.37 7.57
CA LEU A 92 -22.93 4.35 7.38
C LEU A 92 -24.23 4.86 7.96
N LYS A 93 -25.28 4.97 7.16
CA LYS A 93 -26.61 5.35 7.63
C LYS A 93 -27.30 4.17 8.30
N THR A 94 -27.72 4.32 9.55
CA THR A 94 -28.48 3.31 10.30
C THR A 94 -29.41 3.97 11.31
N ASN A 95 -30.61 3.43 11.49
CA ASN A 95 -31.62 3.99 12.41
C ASN A 95 -31.26 3.80 13.89
N ARG A 96 -30.23 2.99 14.20
CA ARG A 96 -29.84 2.62 15.56
C ARG A 96 -28.53 3.28 16.02
N ALA A 97 -27.96 4.21 15.24
CA ALA A 97 -26.71 4.88 15.59
C ALA A 97 -26.61 6.27 14.96
N THR A 98 -25.88 7.17 15.64
CA THR A 98 -25.56 8.49 15.08
C THR A 98 -24.42 8.37 14.06
N GLU A 99 -24.61 8.89 12.85
CA GLU A 99 -23.59 8.86 11.80
C GLU A 99 -22.43 9.82 12.12
N ILE A 100 -21.20 9.35 11.92
CA ILE A 100 -19.97 10.13 12.01
C ILE A 100 -19.16 9.98 10.71
N THR A 101 -18.58 11.08 10.24
CA THR A 101 -17.77 11.11 9.00
C THR A 101 -16.28 11.26 9.27
N ASN A 102 -15.93 11.81 10.44
CA ASN A 102 -14.57 12.09 10.89
C ASN A 102 -14.38 11.63 12.34
N VAL A 103 -13.52 10.62 12.53
CA VAL A 103 -13.25 10.01 13.85
C VAL A 103 -12.52 10.98 14.79
N ALA A 104 -11.65 11.85 14.25
CA ALA A 104 -10.92 12.83 15.07
C ALA A 104 -11.84 13.93 15.60
N ALA A 105 -12.80 14.39 14.79
CA ALA A 105 -13.82 15.34 15.24
C ALA A 105 -14.70 14.69 16.33
N TRP A 106 -15.21 13.48 16.07
CA TRP A 106 -16.00 12.73 17.06
C TRP A 106 -15.26 12.53 18.39
N ARG A 107 -13.96 12.20 18.36
CA ARG A 107 -13.17 12.03 19.59
C ARG A 107 -13.06 13.31 20.41
N ARG A 108 -13.05 14.47 19.74
CA ARG A 108 -13.03 15.81 20.36
C ARG A 108 -14.38 16.18 20.95
N ASP A 109 -15.46 15.87 20.24
CA ASP A 109 -16.83 16.19 20.65
C ASP A 109 -17.31 15.32 21.82
N PHE A 110 -16.76 14.11 21.95
CA PHE A 110 -17.08 13.16 23.01
C PHE A 110 -15.85 12.80 23.88
N PRO A 111 -15.27 13.76 24.63
CA PRO A 111 -14.05 13.53 25.40
C PRO A 111 -14.23 12.53 26.55
N ARG A 112 -15.47 12.35 27.04
CA ARG A 112 -15.85 11.48 28.16
C ARG A 112 -15.76 9.99 27.85
N ILE A 113 -15.75 9.59 26.57
CA ILE A 113 -15.67 8.19 26.15
C ILE A 113 -14.29 7.63 26.52
N ARG A 114 -14.26 6.55 27.31
CA ARG A 114 -13.03 5.93 27.81
C ARG A 114 -12.71 4.58 27.18
N LYS A 115 -13.66 3.96 26.49
CA LYS A 115 -13.48 2.68 25.80
C LYS A 115 -14.39 2.61 24.57
N LEU A 116 -13.83 2.08 23.49
CA LEU A 116 -14.52 1.94 22.21
C LEU A 116 -14.66 0.47 21.84
N HIS A 117 -15.87 0.05 21.48
CA HIS A 117 -16.13 -1.24 20.84
C HIS A 117 -16.34 -1.01 19.35
N LEU A 118 -15.46 -1.56 18.53
CA LEU A 118 -15.49 -1.40 17.08
C LEU A 118 -16.03 -2.68 16.43
N LEU A 119 -17.19 -2.61 15.78
CA LEU A 119 -17.84 -3.78 15.15
C LEU A 119 -17.82 -3.65 13.62
N GLY A 120 -17.53 -4.74 12.91
CA GLY A 120 -17.55 -4.80 11.43
C GLY A 120 -16.15 -5.00 10.84
N TYR A 121 -15.87 -4.39 9.69
CA TYR A 121 -14.58 -4.50 9.00
C TYR A 121 -13.49 -3.56 9.51
N GLY A 122 -13.83 -2.64 10.43
CA GLY A 122 -12.88 -1.71 11.04
C GLY A 122 -12.74 -0.39 10.29
N LEU A 123 -11.74 0.41 10.67
CA LEU A 123 -11.53 1.76 10.15
C LEU A 123 -10.39 1.81 9.12
N PRO A 124 -10.43 2.76 8.16
CA PRO A 124 -9.30 3.06 7.31
C PRO A 124 -8.05 3.41 8.12
N GLU A 125 -6.87 3.03 7.63
CA GLU A 125 -5.60 3.22 8.34
C GLU A 125 -5.37 4.68 8.76
N PHE A 126 -5.72 5.64 7.90
CA PHE A 126 -5.56 7.08 8.19
C PHE A 126 -6.47 7.60 9.31
N ALA A 127 -7.54 6.87 9.66
CA ALA A 127 -8.48 7.27 10.72
C ALA A 127 -8.11 6.69 12.09
N LEU A 128 -7.25 5.66 12.13
CA LEU A 128 -6.86 4.97 13.37
C LEU A 128 -6.06 5.85 14.35
N PRO A 129 -5.13 6.74 13.93
CA PRO A 129 -4.37 7.58 14.87
C PRO A 129 -5.25 8.48 15.76
N ALA A 130 -6.48 8.80 15.30
CA ALA A 130 -7.43 9.55 16.12
C ALA A 130 -7.86 8.80 17.40
N LEU A 131 -7.59 7.49 17.49
CA LEU A 131 -7.94 6.61 18.59
C LEU A 131 -6.73 6.22 19.47
N ASP A 132 -5.53 6.78 19.24
CA ASP A 132 -4.29 6.38 19.93
C ASP A 132 -4.43 6.30 21.46
N SER A 133 -5.16 7.24 22.05
CA SER A 133 -5.40 7.34 23.50
C SER A 133 -6.68 6.65 23.98
N LEU A 134 -7.43 5.98 23.11
CA LEU A 134 -8.72 5.37 23.42
C LEU A 134 -8.62 3.84 23.30
N PRO A 135 -8.66 3.09 24.42
CA PRO A 135 -8.71 1.64 24.41
C PRO A 135 -9.83 1.13 23.50
N THR A 136 -9.45 0.36 22.48
CA THR A 136 -10.38 -0.09 21.43
C THR A 136 -10.46 -1.61 21.40
N ALA A 137 -11.65 -2.16 21.66
CA ALA A 137 -11.96 -3.57 21.51
C ALA A 137 -12.54 -3.83 20.11
N PHE A 138 -11.81 -4.53 19.26
CA PHE A 138 -12.23 -4.82 17.89
C PHE A 138 -12.96 -6.17 17.76
N HIS A 139 -14.17 -6.14 17.19
CA HIS A 139 -15.06 -7.27 16.96
C HIS A 139 -15.24 -7.47 15.44
N PRO A 140 -14.28 -8.15 14.78
CA PRO A 140 -14.28 -8.29 13.33
C PRO A 140 -15.41 -9.19 12.84
N SER A 141 -16.01 -8.83 11.71
CA SER A 141 -16.96 -9.69 10.98
C SER A 141 -16.26 -10.50 9.89
N PRO A 142 -16.78 -11.69 9.51
CA PRO A 142 -16.19 -12.47 8.43
C PRO A 142 -16.24 -11.69 7.10
N LEU A 143 -15.13 -11.71 6.36
CA LEU A 143 -15.05 -11.05 5.06
C LEU A 143 -16.03 -11.70 4.07
N PRO A 144 -16.67 -10.90 3.20
CA PRO A 144 -17.57 -11.43 2.18
C PRO A 144 -16.79 -12.18 1.10
N GLU A 145 -17.52 -12.82 0.19
CA GLU A 145 -16.93 -13.38 -1.02
C GLU A 145 -16.22 -12.30 -1.84
N GLY A 146 -15.11 -12.65 -2.50
CA GLY A 146 -14.45 -11.79 -3.46
C GLY A 146 -12.93 -11.83 -3.36
N VAL A 147 -12.28 -10.90 -4.05
CA VAL A 147 -10.83 -10.77 -4.04
C VAL A 147 -10.39 -10.15 -2.72
N ALA A 148 -9.67 -10.90 -1.89
CA ALA A 148 -9.18 -10.46 -0.58
C ALA A 148 -7.84 -9.73 -0.69
N ARG A 149 -7.00 -10.10 -1.66
CA ARG A 149 -5.72 -9.45 -1.97
C ARG A 149 -5.48 -9.49 -3.47
N VAL A 150 -4.85 -8.45 -4.01
CA VAL A 150 -4.48 -8.38 -5.42
C VAL A 150 -3.20 -7.58 -5.59
N HIS A 151 -2.39 -7.96 -6.57
CA HIS A 151 -1.18 -7.27 -6.97
C HIS A 151 -0.97 -7.42 -8.48
N TRP A 152 -0.44 -6.35 -9.09
CA TRP A 152 0.07 -6.35 -10.46
C TRP A 152 1.02 -5.17 -10.65
N THR A 153 1.94 -5.31 -11.60
CA THR A 153 2.82 -4.21 -12.00
C THR A 153 2.04 -3.16 -12.78
N LYS A 154 2.07 -1.90 -12.32
CA LYS A 154 1.28 -0.81 -12.93
C LYS A 154 1.85 -0.31 -14.26
N ARG A 155 3.13 -0.57 -14.52
CA ARG A 155 3.85 -0.22 -15.76
C ARG A 155 4.48 -1.45 -16.39
N VAL A 156 4.24 -1.67 -17.67
CA VAL A 156 4.82 -2.80 -18.45
C VAL A 156 5.22 -2.30 -19.83
N ASN A 157 6.17 -2.98 -20.48
CA ASN A 157 6.50 -2.65 -21.87
C ASN A 157 5.56 -3.39 -22.84
N PRO A 158 5.41 -2.90 -24.07
CA PRO A 158 4.82 -3.68 -25.15
C PRO A 158 5.50 -5.03 -25.28
N GLY A 159 4.72 -6.11 -25.35
CA GLY A 159 5.22 -7.47 -25.46
C GLY A 159 5.64 -8.12 -24.14
N ASP A 160 5.68 -7.40 -23.01
CA ASP A 160 5.93 -8.03 -21.72
C ASP A 160 4.63 -8.63 -21.14
N PHE A 161 4.75 -9.68 -20.31
CA PHE A 161 3.58 -10.23 -19.63
C PHE A 161 3.18 -9.37 -18.43
N LEU A 162 2.00 -8.77 -18.50
CA LEU A 162 1.26 -8.33 -17.32
C LEU A 162 0.80 -9.57 -16.54
N ARG A 163 1.12 -9.62 -15.25
CA ARG A 163 0.68 -10.66 -14.32
C ARG A 163 -0.19 -10.05 -13.24
N VAL A 164 -1.43 -10.54 -13.13
CA VAL A 164 -2.38 -10.16 -12.08
C VAL A 164 -2.50 -11.35 -11.14
N SER A 165 -2.01 -11.19 -9.90
CA SER A 165 -2.04 -12.24 -8.90
C SER A 165 -2.77 -11.78 -7.65
N GLY A 166 -3.31 -12.73 -6.88
CA GLY A 166 -4.07 -12.40 -5.70
C GLY A 166 -4.61 -13.61 -4.96
N GLN A 167 -5.53 -13.35 -4.03
CA GLN A 167 -6.25 -14.36 -3.28
C GLN A 167 -7.76 -14.11 -3.40
N TYR A 168 -8.51 -15.13 -3.83
CA TYR A 168 -9.95 -15.10 -3.97
C TYR A 168 -10.61 -15.93 -2.88
N ARG A 169 -11.58 -15.34 -2.17
CA ARG A 169 -12.38 -16.02 -1.14
C ARG A 169 -13.71 -16.42 -1.75
N THR A 170 -14.06 -17.70 -1.70
CA THR A 170 -15.36 -18.22 -2.11
C THR A 170 -16.37 -18.21 -0.96
N ASN A 171 -17.65 -18.20 -1.31
CA ASN A 171 -18.75 -18.46 -0.39
C ASN A 171 -19.67 -19.48 -1.06
N GLY A 172 -19.52 -20.75 -0.68
CA GLY A 172 -20.22 -21.87 -1.30
C GLY A 172 -19.29 -22.86 -2.02
N LYS A 173 -19.79 -24.08 -2.19
CA LYS A 173 -19.14 -25.18 -2.94
C LYS A 173 -19.12 -25.02 -4.46
N ALA A 174 -19.83 -24.03 -5.01
CA ALA A 174 -19.91 -23.83 -6.45
C ALA A 174 -18.58 -23.28 -7.02
N PRO A 175 -18.04 -23.89 -8.10
CA PRO A 175 -16.82 -23.40 -8.73
C PRO A 175 -17.05 -22.00 -9.30
N THR A 176 -16.02 -21.15 -9.18
CA THR A 176 -16.08 -19.74 -9.60
C THR A 176 -14.92 -19.47 -10.55
N ARG A 177 -15.19 -18.84 -11.68
CA ARG A 177 -14.20 -18.60 -12.72
C ARG A 177 -13.82 -17.13 -12.80
N LEU A 178 -12.52 -16.85 -12.72
CA LEU A 178 -11.94 -15.54 -12.84
C LEU A 178 -11.45 -15.34 -14.27
N TYR A 179 -11.68 -14.16 -14.83
CA TYR A 179 -11.27 -13.78 -16.18
C TYR A 179 -10.51 -12.48 -16.13
N LEU A 180 -9.36 -12.43 -16.79
CA LEU A 180 -8.70 -11.17 -17.13
C LEU A 180 -9.17 -10.77 -18.53
N SER A 181 -9.90 -9.67 -18.61
CA SER A 181 -10.56 -9.21 -19.83
C SER A 181 -10.06 -7.83 -20.27
N VAL A 182 -10.02 -7.65 -21.59
CA VAL A 182 -9.58 -6.43 -22.27
C VAL A 182 -10.67 -6.05 -23.26
N ALA A 183 -11.31 -4.90 -23.06
CA ALA A 183 -12.44 -4.45 -23.87
C ALA A 183 -13.54 -5.53 -23.99
N GLY A 184 -13.88 -6.20 -22.88
CA GLY A 184 -14.89 -7.26 -22.83
C GLY A 184 -14.43 -8.64 -23.32
N ILE A 185 -13.25 -8.75 -23.94
CA ILE A 185 -12.71 -10.02 -24.44
C ILE A 185 -11.84 -10.66 -23.37
N ALA A 186 -12.16 -11.89 -22.96
CA ALA A 186 -11.33 -12.68 -22.06
C ALA A 186 -9.97 -13.00 -22.71
N ARG A 187 -8.87 -12.65 -22.03
CA ARG A 187 -7.50 -12.93 -22.45
C ARG A 187 -6.89 -14.11 -21.70
N ASP A 188 -7.32 -14.31 -20.46
CA ASP A 188 -6.92 -15.44 -19.64
C ASP A 188 -8.05 -15.76 -18.64
N SER A 189 -8.09 -17.01 -18.17
CA SER A 189 -9.08 -17.44 -17.18
C SER A 189 -8.56 -18.53 -16.26
N LEU A 190 -9.06 -18.55 -15.02
CA LEU A 190 -8.74 -19.55 -14.03
C LEU A 190 -10.01 -19.94 -13.27
N GLU A 191 -10.20 -21.24 -13.04
CA GLU A 191 -11.27 -21.74 -12.18
C GLU A 191 -10.76 -21.91 -10.74
N ILE A 192 -11.49 -21.35 -9.79
CA ILE A 192 -11.27 -21.49 -8.36
C ILE A 192 -12.32 -22.46 -7.82
N ARG A 193 -11.86 -23.48 -7.08
CA ARG A 193 -12.74 -24.48 -6.48
C ARG A 193 -13.62 -23.80 -5.43
N GLY A 194 -14.90 -24.16 -5.37
CA GLY A 194 -15.77 -23.68 -4.31
C GLY A 194 -15.35 -24.27 -2.96
N ASP A 195 -15.37 -23.43 -1.93
CA ASP A 195 -14.99 -23.78 -0.57
C ASP A 195 -15.87 -23.02 0.43
N ASP A 196 -16.46 -23.76 1.37
CA ASP A 196 -17.31 -23.25 2.46
C ASP A 196 -16.49 -22.85 3.70
N SER A 197 -15.22 -23.26 3.79
CA SER A 197 -14.33 -22.89 4.89
C SER A 197 -14.00 -21.39 4.91
N GLY A 198 -14.21 -20.72 3.76
CA GLY A 198 -13.84 -19.34 3.55
C GLY A 198 -12.33 -19.12 3.53
N VAL A 199 -11.52 -20.13 3.25
CA VAL A 199 -10.08 -19.93 2.99
C VAL A 199 -9.90 -19.27 1.62
N ALA A 200 -9.03 -18.25 1.57
CA ALA A 200 -8.75 -17.55 0.32
C ALA A 200 -7.74 -18.34 -0.52
N GLN A 201 -8.09 -18.65 -1.77
CA GLN A 201 -7.27 -19.43 -2.69
C GLN A 201 -6.44 -18.51 -3.60
N PRO A 202 -5.17 -18.84 -3.87
CA PRO A 202 -4.33 -18.03 -4.74
C PRO A 202 -4.80 -18.11 -6.19
N PHE A 203 -4.66 -17.02 -6.94
CA PHE A 203 -4.88 -16.98 -8.38
C PHE A 203 -3.76 -16.20 -9.08
N GLN A 204 -3.55 -16.52 -10.36
CA GLN A 204 -2.68 -15.77 -11.25
C GLN A 204 -3.24 -15.80 -12.68
N LEU A 205 -3.38 -14.63 -13.28
CA LEU A 205 -3.81 -14.43 -14.66
C LEU A 205 -2.77 -13.59 -15.40
N ARG A 206 -2.66 -13.75 -16.72
CA ARG A 206 -1.66 -13.06 -17.54
C ARG A 206 -2.23 -12.47 -18.83
N HIS A 207 -1.65 -11.36 -19.26
CA HIS A 207 -1.93 -10.76 -20.56
C HIS A 207 -0.66 -10.10 -21.12
N GLN A 208 -0.51 -10.06 -22.44
CA GLN A 208 0.63 -9.46 -23.11
C GLN A 208 0.13 -8.29 -23.97
N PRO A 209 0.15 -7.04 -23.45
CA PRO A 209 -0.22 -5.87 -24.24
C PRO A 209 0.75 -5.67 -25.39
N LYS A 210 0.26 -5.24 -26.55
CA LYS A 210 1.08 -5.03 -27.76
C LYS A 210 1.31 -3.55 -28.09
N GLU A 211 0.46 -2.68 -27.58
CA GLU A 211 0.45 -1.26 -27.92
C GLU A 211 0.69 -0.41 -26.67
N THR A 212 1.39 0.70 -26.86
CA THR A 212 1.58 1.69 -25.80
C THR A 212 0.27 2.39 -25.47
N GLY A 213 0.11 2.85 -24.24
CA GLY A 213 -1.09 3.54 -23.79
C GLY A 213 -1.46 3.29 -22.34
N LYS A 214 -2.49 4.00 -21.88
CA LYS A 214 -3.04 3.86 -20.52
C LYS A 214 -4.33 3.06 -20.57
N TYR A 215 -4.27 1.80 -20.12
CA TYR A 215 -5.37 0.86 -20.23
C TYR A 215 -6.09 0.65 -18.90
N ARG A 216 -7.38 0.32 -18.99
CA ARG A 216 -8.20 -0.12 -17.87
C ARG A 216 -8.71 -1.53 -18.17
N TYR A 217 -7.92 -2.55 -17.83
CA TYR A 217 -8.35 -3.93 -17.96
C TYR A 217 -9.33 -4.28 -16.84
N GLN A 218 -10.00 -5.42 -16.98
CA GLN A 218 -11.06 -5.85 -16.07
C GLN A 218 -10.79 -7.26 -15.56
N LEU A 219 -10.80 -7.43 -14.23
CA LEU A 219 -10.89 -8.72 -13.58
C LEU A 219 -12.38 -9.03 -13.35
N GLN A 220 -12.91 -9.98 -14.09
CA GLN A 220 -14.31 -10.40 -13.98
C GLN A 220 -14.40 -11.73 -13.26
N VAL A 221 -15.36 -11.83 -12.35
CA VAL A 221 -15.64 -13.06 -11.60
C VAL A 221 -17.02 -13.56 -11.99
N LYS A 222 -17.10 -14.79 -12.50
CA LYS A 222 -18.35 -15.40 -12.93
C LYS A 222 -18.59 -16.74 -12.23
N ARG A 223 -19.84 -17.01 -11.89
CA ARG A 223 -20.30 -18.32 -11.36
C ARG A 223 -21.54 -18.75 -12.13
N GLY A 224 -21.51 -19.95 -12.72
CA GLY A 224 -22.60 -20.43 -13.58
C GLY A 224 -22.95 -19.47 -14.73
N GLY A 225 -21.95 -18.80 -15.31
CA GLY A 225 -22.14 -17.80 -16.37
C GLY A 225 -22.56 -16.40 -15.90
N LYS A 226 -23.05 -16.23 -14.67
CA LYS A 226 -23.46 -14.94 -14.11
C LYS A 226 -22.26 -14.15 -13.59
N LEU A 227 -22.15 -12.88 -13.96
CA LEU A 227 -21.17 -11.95 -13.41
C LEU A 227 -21.49 -11.64 -11.94
N LEU A 228 -20.55 -11.92 -11.05
CA LEU A 228 -20.63 -11.62 -9.63
C LEU A 228 -20.01 -10.26 -9.31
N THR A 229 -18.79 -10.06 -9.81
CA THR A 229 -18.01 -8.84 -9.56
C THR A 229 -17.15 -8.52 -10.78
N GLU A 230 -16.95 -7.24 -11.03
CA GLU A 230 -16.01 -6.72 -12.01
C GLU A 230 -15.12 -5.67 -11.35
N GLU A 231 -13.80 -5.83 -11.47
CA GLU A 231 -12.81 -4.94 -10.86
C GLU A 231 -11.81 -4.41 -11.89
N LYS A 232 -11.32 -3.19 -11.65
CA LYS A 232 -10.43 -2.49 -12.59
C LYS A 232 -8.97 -2.86 -12.35
N VAL A 233 -8.25 -3.16 -13.42
CA VAL A 233 -6.80 -3.43 -13.45
C VAL A 233 -6.15 -2.39 -14.38
N PRO A 234 -5.92 -1.15 -13.92
CA PRO A 234 -5.23 -0.12 -14.67
C PRO A 234 -3.76 -0.46 -14.90
N VAL A 235 -3.32 -0.34 -16.14
CA VAL A 235 -1.94 -0.59 -16.55
C VAL A 235 -1.52 0.47 -17.55
N GLU A 236 -0.36 1.05 -17.30
CA GLU A 236 0.31 1.92 -18.25
C GLU A 236 1.32 1.09 -19.04
N VAL A 237 1.14 1.05 -20.35
CA VAL A 237 2.05 0.39 -21.29
C VAL A 237 2.90 1.49 -21.91
N THR A 238 4.14 1.64 -21.47
CA THR A 238 5.07 2.63 -22.00
C THR A 238 6.13 1.93 -22.81
N ALA A 239 6.54 2.54 -23.93
CA ALA A 239 7.78 2.11 -24.58
C ALA A 239 8.92 2.30 -23.57
N SER A 240 9.71 1.25 -23.33
CA SER A 240 10.98 1.41 -22.64
C SER A 240 11.89 2.25 -23.53
N GLU A 241 12.73 3.08 -22.93
CA GLU A 241 13.85 3.65 -23.66
C GLU A 241 14.67 2.52 -24.29
N PRO A 242 15.12 2.69 -25.54
CA PRO A 242 15.88 1.67 -26.22
C PRO A 242 17.19 1.46 -25.47
N LEU A 243 17.51 0.21 -25.16
CA LEU A 243 18.79 -0.13 -24.55
C LEU A 243 19.93 0.25 -25.52
N ARG A 244 20.90 1.03 -25.04
CA ARG A 244 22.08 1.43 -25.83
C ARG A 244 23.23 0.51 -25.50
N VAL A 245 23.66 -0.30 -26.46
CA VAL A 245 24.67 -1.35 -26.25
C VAL A 245 25.88 -1.13 -27.15
N LEU A 246 27.05 -1.11 -26.55
CA LEU A 246 28.33 -1.15 -27.25
C LEU A 246 28.86 -2.59 -27.26
N VAL A 247 29.07 -3.16 -28.44
CA VAL A 247 29.66 -4.49 -28.60
C VAL A 247 31.12 -4.35 -29.02
N LEU A 248 32.03 -4.89 -28.21
CA LEU A 248 33.46 -4.94 -28.51
C LEU A 248 33.86 -6.38 -28.82
N THR A 249 34.28 -6.64 -30.06
CA THR A 249 34.64 -8.01 -30.43
C THR A 249 35.92 -8.11 -31.24
N ALA A 250 36.70 -9.17 -30.99
CA ALA A 250 37.98 -9.40 -31.65
C ALA A 250 37.77 -10.06 -33.01
N PHE A 251 36.67 -10.82 -33.17
CA PHE A 251 36.30 -11.49 -34.39
C PHE A 251 34.78 -11.77 -34.42
N PRO A 252 34.14 -11.84 -35.60
CA PRO A 252 32.73 -12.18 -35.69
C PRO A 252 32.43 -13.58 -35.11
N SER A 253 31.40 -13.70 -34.26
CA SER A 253 30.94 -14.98 -33.72
C SER A 253 29.44 -15.19 -33.91
N PHE A 254 28.99 -16.45 -33.91
CA PHE A 254 27.56 -16.77 -33.97
C PHE A 254 26.80 -16.16 -32.79
N GLU A 255 27.38 -16.22 -31.59
CA GLU A 255 26.77 -15.68 -30.38
C GLU A 255 26.49 -14.18 -30.52
N ILE A 256 27.49 -13.41 -30.94
CA ILE A 256 27.35 -11.97 -31.18
C ILE A 256 26.38 -11.69 -32.34
N LYS A 257 26.40 -12.48 -33.42
CA LYS A 257 25.46 -12.30 -34.55
C LYS A 257 24.00 -12.46 -34.11
N PHE A 258 23.69 -13.52 -33.35
CA PHE A 258 22.32 -13.76 -32.88
C PHE A 258 21.89 -12.72 -31.84
N LEU A 259 22.78 -12.36 -30.91
CA LEU A 259 22.52 -11.32 -29.91
C LEU A 259 22.25 -9.97 -30.57
N LYS A 260 23.09 -9.57 -31.54
CA LYS A 260 22.94 -8.36 -32.34
C LYS A 260 21.56 -8.31 -33.01
N ASN A 261 21.18 -9.38 -33.71
CA ASN A 261 19.89 -9.44 -34.40
C ASN A 261 18.70 -9.36 -33.43
N PHE A 262 18.80 -10.02 -32.28
CA PHE A 262 17.79 -9.98 -31.24
C PHE A 262 17.61 -8.58 -30.64
N LEU A 263 18.71 -7.91 -30.29
CA LEU A 263 18.67 -6.55 -29.74
C LEU A 263 18.16 -5.55 -30.80
N ALA A 264 18.61 -5.67 -32.05
CA ALA A 264 18.14 -4.82 -33.13
C ALA A 264 16.63 -4.98 -33.38
N ALA A 265 16.10 -6.20 -33.33
CA ALA A 265 14.66 -6.47 -33.47
C ALA A 265 13.83 -5.84 -32.34
N ARG A 266 14.42 -5.63 -31.15
CA ARG A 266 13.80 -4.93 -30.02
C ARG A 266 14.01 -3.42 -30.04
N GLN A 267 14.46 -2.87 -31.16
CA GLN A 267 14.76 -1.44 -31.33
C GLN A 267 15.84 -0.92 -30.37
N SER A 268 16.71 -1.80 -29.85
CA SER A 268 17.91 -1.38 -29.10
C SER A 268 18.89 -0.69 -30.04
N GLU A 269 19.56 0.35 -29.55
CA GLU A 269 20.63 1.06 -30.24
C GLU A 269 21.93 0.27 -30.07
N LEU A 270 22.54 -0.14 -31.18
CA LEU A 270 23.76 -0.94 -31.17
C LEU A 270 24.87 -0.20 -31.88
N ALA A 271 26.03 -0.13 -31.22
CA ALA A 271 27.29 0.26 -31.81
C ALA A 271 28.25 -0.92 -31.66
N ILE A 272 28.89 -1.34 -32.75
CA ILE A 272 29.72 -2.55 -32.76
C ILE A 272 31.09 -2.18 -33.27
N ARG A 273 32.13 -2.56 -32.52
CA ARG A 273 33.52 -2.39 -32.88
C ARG A 273 34.19 -3.75 -32.97
N THR A 274 34.51 -4.17 -34.20
CA THR A 274 35.23 -5.41 -34.49
C THR A 274 36.69 -5.11 -34.79
N ALA A 275 37.63 -5.76 -34.10
CA ALA A 275 39.06 -5.60 -34.39
C ALA A 275 39.41 -6.20 -35.77
N ILE A 276 40.18 -5.45 -36.57
CA ILE A 276 40.80 -5.95 -37.82
C ILE A 276 42.29 -6.22 -37.57
N SER A 277 42.99 -5.24 -36.97
CA SER A 277 44.39 -5.33 -36.58
C SER A 277 44.63 -4.46 -35.33
N GLN A 278 45.88 -4.39 -34.84
CA GLN A 278 46.22 -3.46 -33.77
C GLN A 278 45.85 -2.03 -34.17
N GLY A 279 45.01 -1.38 -33.36
CA GLY A 279 44.53 -0.01 -33.57
C GLY A 279 43.62 0.21 -34.79
N LYS A 280 43.22 -0.84 -35.53
CA LYS A 280 42.29 -0.73 -36.67
C LYS A 280 41.03 -1.54 -36.41
N PHE A 281 39.89 -0.91 -36.63
CA PHE A 281 38.59 -1.47 -36.30
C PHE A 281 37.62 -1.33 -37.47
N ARG A 282 36.73 -2.30 -37.60
CA ARG A 282 35.50 -2.19 -38.36
C ARG A 282 34.38 -1.77 -37.41
N THR A 283 33.55 -0.83 -37.83
CA THR A 283 32.42 -0.36 -37.05
C THR A 283 31.10 -0.66 -37.77
N GLU A 284 30.06 -0.93 -36.99
CA GLU A 284 28.70 -1.16 -37.47
C GLU A 284 27.71 -0.54 -36.48
N TRP A 285 26.65 0.09 -36.99
CA TRP A 285 25.58 0.67 -36.18
C TRP A 285 24.21 0.10 -36.60
N LEU A 286 23.35 -0.18 -35.63
CA LEU A 286 21.97 -0.60 -35.85
C LEU A 286 21.05 0.20 -34.94
N ASN A 287 20.00 0.80 -35.51
CA ASN A 287 19.07 1.69 -34.81
C ASN A 287 19.74 2.88 -34.07
N ALA A 288 21.01 3.16 -34.33
CA ALA A 288 21.82 4.17 -33.63
C ALA A 288 22.47 5.12 -34.64
N PRO A 289 22.66 6.41 -34.29
CA PRO A 289 23.45 7.31 -35.12
C PRO A 289 24.92 6.88 -35.16
N GLU A 290 25.58 7.10 -36.31
CA GLU A 290 27.00 6.84 -36.45
C GLU A 290 27.81 7.74 -35.51
N THR A 291 28.75 7.14 -34.79
CA THR A 291 29.58 7.80 -33.76
C THR A 291 30.98 7.24 -33.81
N ASP A 292 32.03 8.06 -33.62
CA ASP A 292 33.40 7.56 -33.71
C ASP A 292 33.72 6.54 -32.59
N LEU A 293 33.96 5.28 -32.96
CA LEU A 293 34.37 4.19 -32.06
C LEU A 293 35.89 3.91 -32.12
N SER A 294 36.67 4.72 -32.83
CA SER A 294 38.12 4.55 -32.96
C SER A 294 38.83 4.56 -31.60
N ARG A 295 38.27 5.31 -30.63
CA ARG A 295 38.77 5.40 -29.25
C ARG A 295 37.62 5.35 -28.25
N LEU A 296 37.74 4.51 -27.22
CA LEU A 296 36.80 4.51 -26.10
C LEU A 296 37.10 5.67 -25.13
N SER A 297 36.44 6.82 -25.35
CA SER A 297 36.50 7.96 -24.44
C SER A 297 35.40 7.90 -23.39
N ALA A 298 35.57 8.63 -22.28
CA ALA A 298 34.51 8.77 -21.26
C ALA A 298 33.23 9.40 -21.84
N ALA A 299 33.38 10.38 -22.74
CA ALA A 299 32.23 11.01 -23.41
C ALA A 299 31.46 10.03 -24.30
N LEU A 300 32.15 9.12 -24.98
CA LEU A 300 31.53 8.06 -25.77
C LEU A 300 30.81 7.05 -24.87
N LEU A 301 31.48 6.55 -23.83
CA LEU A 301 30.94 5.52 -22.95
C LEU A 301 29.69 5.98 -22.17
N ARG A 302 29.54 7.28 -21.91
CA ARG A 302 28.32 7.87 -21.33
C ARG A 302 27.03 7.57 -22.10
N ASN A 303 27.16 7.37 -23.41
CA ASN A 303 26.03 7.17 -24.31
C ASN A 303 25.53 5.71 -24.31
N PHE A 304 26.20 4.80 -23.59
CA PHE A 304 25.84 3.40 -23.53
C PHE A 304 25.38 2.99 -22.14
N ASP A 305 24.44 2.05 -22.11
CA ASP A 305 23.92 1.47 -20.88
C ASP A 305 24.63 0.14 -20.56
N LEU A 306 25.13 -0.56 -21.59
CA LEU A 306 25.80 -1.85 -21.47
C LEU A 306 26.93 -1.97 -22.51
N VAL A 307 28.08 -2.46 -22.08
CA VAL A 307 29.16 -2.96 -22.95
C VAL A 307 29.11 -4.48 -22.94
N VAL A 308 29.07 -5.09 -24.12
CA VAL A 308 29.23 -6.53 -24.30
C VAL A 308 30.57 -6.77 -24.98
N ALA A 309 31.46 -7.53 -24.36
CA ALA A 309 32.81 -7.71 -24.88
C ALA A 309 33.30 -9.16 -24.79
N ASP A 310 34.19 -9.56 -25.70
CA ASP A 310 34.99 -10.77 -25.52
C ASP A 310 36.32 -10.48 -24.82
N ALA A 311 36.94 -11.54 -24.26
CA ALA A 311 38.16 -11.42 -23.47
C ALA A 311 39.32 -10.80 -24.27
N GLN A 312 39.45 -11.18 -25.54
CA GLN A 312 40.55 -10.71 -26.40
C GLN A 312 40.42 -9.22 -26.73
N SER A 313 39.20 -8.72 -26.88
CA SER A 313 38.93 -7.30 -27.12
C SER A 313 39.31 -6.44 -25.93
N LEU A 314 39.00 -6.93 -24.72
CA LEU A 314 39.34 -6.23 -23.48
C LEU A 314 40.85 -6.20 -23.23
N GLN A 315 41.56 -7.28 -23.56
CA GLN A 315 43.03 -7.32 -23.48
C GLN A 315 43.73 -6.36 -24.45
N LYS A 316 43.11 -6.06 -25.59
CA LYS A 316 43.67 -5.17 -26.62
C LYS A 316 43.37 -3.69 -26.37
N LEU A 317 42.66 -3.34 -25.29
CA LEU A 317 42.41 -1.95 -24.93
C LEU A 317 43.72 -1.24 -24.60
N SER A 318 43.86 -0.01 -25.09
CA SER A 318 44.96 0.85 -24.66
C SER A 318 44.76 1.32 -23.21
N SER A 319 45.83 1.70 -22.52
CA SER A 319 45.74 2.18 -21.13
C SER A 319 44.79 3.38 -20.92
N PRO A 320 44.62 4.32 -21.87
CA PRO A 320 43.57 5.34 -21.79
C PRO A 320 42.15 4.77 -21.88
N GLU A 321 41.91 3.83 -22.79
CA GLU A 321 40.58 3.20 -22.97
C GLU A 321 40.20 2.33 -21.77
N GLU A 322 41.15 1.58 -21.22
CA GLU A 322 40.94 0.81 -19.99
C GLU A 322 40.53 1.73 -18.84
N ARG A 323 41.24 2.86 -18.65
CA ARG A 323 40.89 3.85 -17.62
C ARG A 323 39.53 4.49 -17.86
N ALA A 324 39.16 4.76 -19.12
CA ALA A 324 37.85 5.29 -19.47
C ALA A 324 36.74 4.29 -19.15
N LEU A 325 36.93 3.01 -19.46
CA LEU A 325 36.00 1.93 -19.14
C LEU A 325 35.83 1.75 -17.64
N GLN A 326 36.92 1.73 -16.88
CA GLN A 326 36.87 1.62 -15.41
C GLN A 326 36.14 2.79 -14.76
N ARG A 327 36.33 4.02 -15.23
CA ARG A 327 35.57 5.20 -14.75
C ARG A 327 34.10 5.10 -15.08
N ALA A 328 33.75 4.72 -16.32
CA ALA A 328 32.35 4.57 -16.71
C ALA A 328 31.62 3.50 -15.87
N LEU A 329 32.30 2.40 -15.53
CA LEU A 329 31.79 1.39 -14.60
C LEU A 329 31.58 1.97 -13.19
N ASN A 330 32.62 2.58 -12.62
CA ASN A 330 32.60 3.01 -11.23
C ASN A 330 31.68 4.22 -10.98
N ASP A 331 31.74 5.22 -11.85
CA ASP A 331 31.20 6.56 -11.58
C ASP A 331 29.88 6.80 -12.32
N GLU A 332 29.71 6.20 -13.51
CA GLU A 332 28.57 6.48 -14.39
C GLU A 332 27.57 5.33 -14.47
N GLY A 333 27.83 4.22 -13.78
CA GLY A 333 26.90 3.10 -13.68
C GLY A 333 26.81 2.20 -14.90
N LEU A 334 27.80 2.22 -15.78
CA LEU A 334 27.85 1.37 -16.97
C LEU A 334 27.78 -0.12 -16.60
N GLY A 335 27.08 -0.91 -17.41
CA GLY A 335 27.15 -2.37 -17.37
C GLY A 335 28.28 -2.92 -18.23
N LEU A 336 28.97 -3.99 -17.80
CA LEU A 336 29.91 -4.75 -18.62
C LEU A 336 29.60 -6.25 -18.54
N LEU A 337 29.32 -6.86 -19.68
CA LEU A 337 29.17 -8.30 -19.84
C LEU A 337 30.36 -8.85 -20.62
N LEU A 338 31.12 -9.74 -19.99
CA LEU A 338 32.11 -10.59 -20.65
C LEU A 338 31.43 -11.83 -21.23
N LEU A 339 31.39 -11.91 -22.56
CA LEU A 339 31.03 -13.11 -23.32
C LEU A 339 32.29 -13.68 -23.96
N PRO A 340 32.97 -14.62 -23.31
CA PRO A 340 34.14 -15.26 -23.90
C PRO A 340 33.72 -16.09 -25.11
N ALA A 341 34.54 -16.11 -26.15
CA ALA A 341 34.30 -17.00 -27.29
C ALA A 341 34.54 -18.47 -26.93
N GLU A 342 35.48 -18.72 -26.00
CA GLU A 342 35.88 -20.04 -25.53
C GLU A 342 36.18 -19.98 -24.02
N VAL A 343 36.05 -21.12 -23.34
CA VAL A 343 36.38 -21.28 -21.92
C VAL A 343 37.43 -22.40 -21.80
N PRO A 344 38.59 -22.18 -21.15
CA PRO A 344 38.93 -21.02 -20.32
C PRO A 344 39.30 -19.78 -21.14
N PHE A 345 39.21 -18.62 -20.51
CA PHE A 345 39.61 -17.34 -21.08
C PHE A 345 40.54 -16.61 -20.11
N ASP A 346 41.32 -15.67 -20.63
CA ASP A 346 42.19 -14.81 -19.83
C ASP A 346 41.56 -13.41 -19.72
N ALA A 347 41.14 -13.00 -18.53
CA ALA A 347 40.53 -11.70 -18.28
C ALA A 347 41.44 -10.88 -17.34
N LYS A 348 42.27 -10.02 -17.93
CA LYS A 348 43.29 -9.24 -17.18
C LYS A 348 42.76 -7.97 -16.53
N LEU A 349 41.54 -7.54 -16.85
CA LEU A 349 40.99 -6.31 -16.28
C LEU A 349 40.76 -6.47 -14.77
N PRO A 350 41.18 -5.49 -13.93
CA PRO A 350 41.04 -5.56 -12.48
C PRO A 350 39.62 -5.85 -11.98
N VAL A 351 38.61 -5.43 -12.74
CA VAL A 351 37.18 -5.64 -12.41
C VAL A 351 36.75 -7.10 -12.43
N PHE A 352 37.53 -8.00 -13.04
CA PHE A 352 37.25 -9.44 -13.06
C PHE A 352 38.03 -10.24 -12.01
N ARG A 353 38.86 -9.60 -11.18
CA ARG A 353 39.76 -10.28 -10.24
C ARG A 353 39.03 -11.21 -9.25
N ASP A 354 37.83 -10.84 -8.83
CA ASP A 354 37.05 -11.61 -7.86
C ASP A 354 36.27 -12.77 -8.51
N PHE A 355 36.29 -12.88 -9.85
CA PHE A 355 35.64 -13.97 -10.58
C PHE A 355 36.61 -15.14 -10.75
N GLY A 356 36.70 -15.99 -9.73
CA GLY A 356 37.42 -17.26 -9.86
C GLY A 356 36.70 -18.18 -10.83
N VAL A 357 37.32 -18.53 -11.96
CA VAL A 357 36.81 -19.54 -12.91
C VAL A 357 37.70 -20.76 -12.84
N GLU A 358 37.14 -21.88 -12.40
CA GLU A 358 37.89 -23.10 -12.13
C GLU A 358 37.35 -24.25 -12.98
N LYS A 359 38.26 -25.16 -13.37
CA LYS A 359 37.88 -26.38 -14.05
C LYS A 359 37.17 -27.30 -13.08
N THR A 360 36.02 -27.82 -13.47
CA THR A 360 35.24 -28.74 -12.64
C THR A 360 35.88 -30.12 -12.61
N THR A 361 35.50 -30.94 -11.62
CA THR A 361 35.97 -32.34 -11.51
C THR A 361 35.59 -33.23 -12.69
N GLN A 362 34.59 -32.83 -13.49
CA GLN A 362 34.22 -33.51 -14.73
C GLN A 362 35.08 -32.99 -15.89
N LYS A 363 35.64 -33.90 -16.70
CA LYS A 363 36.56 -33.57 -17.79
C LYS A 363 35.88 -33.03 -19.05
N ASP A 364 34.61 -33.39 -19.27
CA ASP A 364 33.89 -33.12 -20.52
C ASP A 364 32.78 -32.08 -20.36
N ALA A 365 32.40 -31.47 -21.49
CA ALA A 365 31.23 -30.61 -21.57
C ALA A 365 29.96 -31.39 -21.22
N ARG A 366 29.00 -30.71 -20.60
CA ARG A 366 27.84 -31.36 -19.97
C ARG A 366 26.56 -30.66 -20.38
N VAL A 367 25.47 -31.43 -20.46
CA VAL A 367 24.15 -30.89 -20.75
C VAL A 367 23.45 -30.56 -19.44
N VAL A 368 23.10 -29.28 -19.25
CA VAL A 368 22.35 -28.82 -18.07
C VAL A 368 21.17 -27.98 -18.50
N ARG A 369 20.09 -28.06 -17.72
CA ARG A 369 18.99 -27.11 -17.83
C ARG A 369 19.37 -25.82 -17.12
N VAL A 370 19.35 -24.72 -17.85
CA VAL A 370 19.69 -23.39 -17.31
C VAL A 370 18.56 -22.91 -16.38
N GLN A 371 18.85 -22.06 -15.40
CA GLN A 371 17.87 -21.51 -14.48
C GLN A 371 18.22 -20.05 -14.16
N TRP A 372 17.22 -19.18 -14.21
CA TRP A 372 17.32 -17.78 -13.84
C TRP A 372 15.97 -17.30 -13.30
N PRO A 373 15.94 -16.22 -12.48
CA PRO A 373 14.70 -15.68 -11.92
C PRO A 373 13.61 -15.44 -12.96
N GLY A 374 12.51 -16.18 -12.86
CA GLY A 374 11.33 -16.05 -13.74
C GLY A 374 11.41 -16.81 -15.06
N GLY A 375 12.45 -17.61 -15.28
CA GLY A 375 12.66 -18.45 -16.47
C GLY A 375 12.73 -19.96 -16.20
N GLU A 376 12.52 -20.39 -14.97
CA GLU A 376 12.80 -21.75 -14.48
C GLU A 376 12.04 -22.83 -15.26
N ASP A 377 10.78 -22.60 -15.62
CA ASP A 377 9.93 -23.56 -16.34
C ASP A 377 10.15 -23.60 -17.86
N ARG A 378 11.01 -22.73 -18.40
CA ARG A 378 11.15 -22.52 -19.86
C ARG A 378 12.55 -22.75 -20.38
N ALA A 379 13.50 -23.03 -19.50
CA ALA A 379 14.89 -23.04 -19.87
C ALA A 379 15.27 -24.27 -20.72
N PRO A 380 16.01 -24.07 -21.82
CA PRO A 380 16.48 -25.16 -22.63
C PRO A 380 17.61 -25.91 -21.92
N GLU A 381 17.74 -27.18 -22.25
CA GLU A 381 18.97 -27.93 -22.02
C GLU A 381 20.05 -27.38 -22.95
N THR A 382 21.21 -27.09 -22.38
CA THR A 382 22.35 -26.52 -23.09
C THR A 382 23.63 -27.22 -22.69
N THR A 383 24.52 -27.38 -23.65
CA THR A 383 25.89 -27.82 -23.38
C THR A 383 26.63 -26.66 -22.71
N VAL A 384 27.26 -26.94 -21.57
CA VAL A 384 28.10 -26.00 -20.84
C VAL A 384 29.52 -26.56 -20.73
N PRO A 385 30.55 -25.69 -20.80
CA PRO A 385 31.93 -26.13 -20.66
C PRO A 385 32.18 -26.67 -19.24
N PRO A 386 33.24 -27.50 -19.04
CA PRO A 386 33.58 -28.10 -17.74
C PRO A 386 34.22 -27.09 -16.77
N TYR A 387 33.64 -25.90 -16.66
CA TYR A 387 34.11 -24.80 -15.81
C TYR A 387 32.97 -24.26 -14.95
N GLY A 388 33.31 -23.72 -13.79
CA GLY A 388 32.36 -23.09 -12.87
C GLY A 388 33.01 -21.93 -12.12
N PHE A 389 32.17 -21.13 -11.45
CA PHE A 389 32.66 -20.03 -10.62
C PHE A 389 32.98 -20.48 -9.20
N ALA A 390 34.18 -20.15 -8.72
CA ALA A 390 34.49 -20.07 -7.30
C ALA A 390 34.05 -18.68 -6.81
N LEU A 391 32.87 -18.61 -6.20
CA LEU A 391 32.26 -17.34 -5.78
C LEU A 391 33.00 -16.76 -4.57
N ALA A 392 33.57 -15.57 -4.74
CA ALA A 392 33.93 -14.69 -3.62
C ALA A 392 32.68 -13.97 -3.07
N ASP A 393 32.74 -13.46 -1.82
CA ASP A 393 31.59 -12.82 -1.13
C ASP A 393 30.91 -11.70 -1.93
N ARG A 394 31.65 -11.01 -2.80
CA ARG A 394 31.15 -9.89 -3.61
C ARG A 394 30.51 -10.32 -4.93
N VAL A 395 30.70 -11.57 -5.35
CA VAL A 395 30.21 -12.11 -6.62
C VAL A 395 28.93 -12.89 -6.37
N LYS A 396 27.86 -12.55 -7.10
CA LYS A 396 26.55 -13.16 -6.97
C LYS A 396 26.21 -13.98 -8.22
N PRO A 397 25.54 -15.14 -8.06
CA PRO A 397 25.03 -15.89 -9.21
C PRO A 397 23.83 -15.15 -9.82
N LEU A 398 23.83 -15.00 -11.15
CA LEU A 398 22.66 -14.53 -11.91
C LEU A 398 21.93 -15.68 -12.58
N VAL A 399 22.67 -16.68 -13.05
CA VAL A 399 22.16 -17.83 -13.77
C VAL A 399 22.88 -19.08 -13.28
N THR A 400 22.11 -20.12 -12.98
CA THR A 400 22.61 -21.40 -12.50
C THR A 400 22.17 -22.53 -13.43
N GLY A 401 22.82 -23.69 -13.34
CA GLY A 401 22.26 -24.93 -13.85
C GLY A 401 21.32 -25.55 -12.81
N ALA A 402 20.45 -26.45 -13.25
CA ALA A 402 19.59 -27.26 -12.37
C ALA A 402 20.38 -28.15 -11.40
N ASP A 403 21.67 -28.31 -11.64
CA ASP A 403 22.65 -28.98 -10.78
C ASP A 403 23.26 -28.05 -9.71
N GLY A 404 22.78 -26.81 -9.61
CA GLY A 404 23.21 -25.81 -8.64
C GLY A 404 24.51 -25.07 -9.00
N ARG A 405 25.16 -25.40 -10.12
CA ARG A 405 26.41 -24.72 -10.51
C ARG A 405 26.13 -23.37 -11.16
N VAL A 406 26.97 -22.39 -10.88
CA VAL A 406 26.83 -21.03 -11.44
C VAL A 406 27.34 -21.01 -12.88
N LEU A 407 26.52 -20.49 -13.79
CA LEU A 407 26.81 -20.37 -15.22
C LEU A 407 27.01 -18.91 -15.64
N VAL A 408 26.37 -17.98 -14.95
CA VAL A 408 26.61 -16.54 -15.08
C VAL A 408 26.74 -15.94 -13.70
N ALA A 409 27.86 -15.26 -13.46
CA ALA A 409 28.14 -14.56 -12.22
C ALA A 409 28.21 -13.06 -12.48
N ALA A 410 27.84 -12.25 -11.49
CA ALA A 410 27.93 -10.80 -11.55
C ALA A 410 28.38 -10.18 -10.23
N GLN A 411 28.98 -9.01 -10.33
CA GLN A 411 29.45 -8.21 -9.21
C GLN A 411 29.10 -6.74 -9.46
N ALA A 412 28.78 -6.01 -8.39
CA ALA A 412 28.64 -4.56 -8.46
C ALA A 412 30.04 -3.90 -8.38
N THR A 413 30.29 -2.91 -9.24
CA THR A 413 31.57 -2.18 -9.31
C THR A 413 31.25 -0.69 -9.34
N GLY A 414 31.41 -0.01 -8.20
CA GLY A 414 30.92 1.36 -8.01
C GLY A 414 29.40 1.43 -8.23
N TRP A 415 28.96 2.31 -9.13
CA TRP A 415 27.56 2.42 -9.56
C TRP A 415 27.17 1.41 -10.64
N GLY A 416 28.15 0.75 -11.27
CA GLY A 416 27.97 -0.16 -12.39
C GLY A 416 27.90 -1.63 -11.98
N LYS A 417 27.81 -2.50 -12.99
CA LYS A 417 27.79 -3.95 -12.81
C LYS A 417 28.66 -4.62 -13.83
N VAL A 418 29.38 -5.66 -13.39
CA VAL A 418 30.22 -6.48 -14.24
C VAL A 418 29.75 -7.92 -14.13
N ALA A 419 29.66 -8.63 -15.25
CA ALA A 419 29.27 -10.03 -15.28
C ALA A 419 30.11 -10.83 -16.26
N ILE A 420 30.22 -12.13 -15.99
CA ILE A 420 30.84 -13.11 -16.86
C ILE A 420 29.82 -14.21 -17.13
N SER A 421 29.63 -14.55 -18.40
CA SER A 421 28.83 -15.70 -18.81
C SER A 421 29.71 -16.84 -19.31
N LEU A 422 29.50 -18.04 -18.78
CA LEU A 422 30.10 -19.28 -19.30
C LEU A 422 29.22 -19.94 -20.37
N LEU A 423 28.08 -19.33 -20.71
CA LEU A 423 27.16 -19.80 -21.75
C LEU A 423 27.58 -19.20 -23.11
N THR A 424 28.42 -19.93 -23.84
CA THR A 424 29.00 -19.47 -25.12
C THR A 424 28.15 -19.86 -26.35
N GLU A 425 27.15 -20.72 -26.18
CA GLU A 425 26.38 -21.30 -27.30
C GLU A 425 24.86 -21.04 -27.22
N THR A 426 24.40 -19.92 -26.65
CA THR A 426 22.94 -19.66 -26.55
C THR A 426 22.28 -19.45 -27.93
N HIS A 427 23.05 -19.08 -28.96
CA HIS A 427 22.58 -19.04 -30.36
C HIS A 427 21.98 -20.37 -30.85
N ARG A 428 22.42 -21.51 -30.31
CA ARG A 428 21.85 -22.83 -30.64
C ARG A 428 20.38 -22.94 -30.24
N TRP A 429 19.94 -22.22 -29.20
CA TRP A 429 18.54 -22.21 -28.80
C TRP A 429 17.66 -21.54 -29.85
N ALA A 430 18.13 -20.40 -30.39
CA ALA A 430 17.44 -19.70 -31.47
C ALA A 430 17.40 -20.56 -32.74
N LEU A 431 18.52 -21.20 -33.10
CA LEU A 431 18.60 -22.13 -34.24
C LEU A 431 17.67 -23.35 -34.08
N ALA A 432 17.50 -23.84 -32.85
CA ALA A 432 16.57 -24.93 -32.53
C ALA A 432 15.10 -24.48 -32.43
N GLY A 433 14.76 -23.26 -32.86
CA GLY A 433 13.40 -22.72 -32.82
C GLY A 433 12.92 -22.29 -31.42
N LYS A 434 13.77 -22.36 -30.39
CA LYS A 434 13.46 -21.95 -29.01
C LYS A 434 13.63 -20.43 -28.82
N THR A 435 12.97 -19.65 -29.66
CA THR A 435 13.06 -18.18 -29.69
C THR A 435 12.52 -17.53 -28.41
N GLY A 436 11.46 -18.08 -27.81
CA GLY A 436 10.90 -17.59 -26.54
C GLY A 436 11.89 -17.66 -25.37
N PRO A 437 12.46 -18.84 -25.05
CA PRO A 437 13.48 -18.96 -24.02
C PRO A 437 14.74 -18.13 -24.30
N TYR A 438 15.20 -18.09 -25.55
CA TYR A 438 16.33 -17.23 -25.96
C TYR A 438 16.06 -15.75 -25.66
N ALA A 439 14.89 -15.25 -26.07
CA ALA A 439 14.48 -13.87 -25.81
C ALA A 439 14.36 -13.58 -24.31
N ALA A 440 13.78 -14.50 -23.54
CA ALA A 440 13.62 -14.34 -22.09
C ALA A 440 14.97 -14.28 -21.36
N TYR A 441 15.91 -15.15 -21.73
CA TYR A 441 17.26 -15.17 -21.15
C TYR A 441 18.01 -13.86 -21.44
N TRP A 442 18.05 -13.42 -22.70
CA TRP A 442 18.76 -12.21 -23.07
C TRP A 442 18.11 -10.96 -22.52
N SER A 443 16.77 -10.86 -22.53
CA SER A 443 16.08 -9.76 -21.86
C SER A 443 16.36 -9.71 -20.37
N PHE A 444 16.40 -10.85 -19.67
CA PHE A 444 16.79 -10.91 -18.26
C PHE A 444 18.22 -10.38 -18.06
N LEU A 445 19.19 -10.95 -18.79
CA LEU A 445 20.61 -10.65 -18.59
C LEU A 445 20.94 -9.20 -18.93
N THR A 446 20.44 -8.68 -20.06
CA THR A 446 20.71 -7.28 -20.44
C THR A 446 20.02 -6.30 -19.51
N THR A 447 18.80 -6.60 -19.03
CA THR A 447 18.09 -5.72 -18.08
C THR A 447 18.78 -5.68 -16.73
N GLU A 448 19.29 -6.82 -16.25
CA GLU A 448 19.96 -6.90 -14.97
C GLU A 448 21.29 -6.13 -14.98
N LEU A 449 21.99 -6.12 -16.13
CA LEU A 449 23.30 -5.47 -16.27
C LEU A 449 23.25 -4.04 -16.78
N ALA A 450 22.17 -3.65 -17.46
CA ALA A 450 22.04 -2.30 -17.99
C ALA A 450 22.19 -1.24 -16.90
N LYS A 451 22.83 -0.13 -17.28
CA LYS A 451 22.92 1.09 -16.49
C LYS A 451 21.53 1.45 -15.97
N LYS A 452 21.39 1.44 -14.65
CA LYS A 452 20.17 1.94 -14.01
C LYS A 452 20.13 3.43 -14.24
N GLN A 453 19.24 3.87 -15.11
CA GLN A 453 18.93 5.28 -15.20
C GLN A 453 18.31 5.70 -13.87
N TYR A 454 19.08 6.42 -13.06
CA TYR A 454 18.51 7.17 -11.96
C TYR A 454 17.67 8.26 -12.60
N ALA A 455 16.37 8.00 -12.70
CA ALA A 455 15.43 9.04 -13.06
C ALA A 455 15.72 10.23 -12.15
N ALA A 456 15.97 11.39 -12.76
CA ALA A 456 16.17 12.68 -12.09
C ALA A 456 15.19 12.86 -10.92
N GLN A 457 13.99 12.31 -11.07
CA GLN A 457 12.97 12.20 -10.06
C GLN A 457 12.27 10.84 -10.08
N ARG A 458 12.11 10.22 -8.91
CA ARG A 458 11.32 8.99 -8.72
C ARG A 458 10.12 9.27 -7.84
N TRP A 459 8.94 9.10 -8.43
CA TRP A 459 7.67 9.08 -7.71
C TRP A 459 7.37 7.69 -7.15
N SER A 460 6.80 7.67 -5.95
CA SER A 460 6.24 6.48 -5.31
C SER A 460 4.86 6.80 -4.78
N PHE A 461 3.89 5.95 -5.14
CA PHE A 461 2.50 6.02 -4.72
C PHE A 461 2.10 4.70 -4.06
N PRO A 462 1.15 4.71 -3.12
CA PRO A 462 0.47 3.50 -2.66
C PRO A 462 -0.11 2.66 -3.80
N ASP A 463 -0.15 1.34 -3.62
CA ASP A 463 -0.52 0.36 -4.67
C ASP A 463 -1.97 0.50 -5.17
N LEU A 464 -2.89 0.90 -4.29
CA LEU A 464 -4.33 1.05 -4.57
C LEU A 464 -4.85 2.35 -3.93
N PRO A 465 -4.75 3.50 -4.63
CA PRO A 465 -5.28 4.75 -4.11
C PRO A 465 -6.77 4.89 -4.45
N PHE A 466 -7.59 5.31 -3.47
CA PHE A 466 -9.03 5.44 -3.62
C PHE A 466 -9.48 6.89 -3.45
N VAL A 467 -10.58 7.27 -4.09
CA VAL A 467 -11.24 8.58 -3.89
C VAL A 467 -11.61 8.80 -2.41
N HIS A 468 -11.53 10.04 -1.96
CA HIS A 468 -11.83 10.49 -0.59
C HIS A 468 -11.00 9.81 0.52
N GLN A 469 -9.83 9.26 0.15
CA GLN A 469 -8.83 8.75 1.09
C GLN A 469 -7.51 9.50 0.86
N PRO A 470 -6.76 9.84 1.93
CA PRO A 470 -5.51 10.56 1.79
C PRO A 470 -4.47 9.69 1.09
N LEU A 471 -3.86 10.25 0.06
CA LEU A 471 -2.71 9.71 -0.64
C LEU A 471 -1.45 10.38 -0.10
N THR A 472 -0.41 9.59 0.16
CA THR A 472 0.90 10.09 0.62
C THR A 472 1.97 9.86 -0.44
N PRO A 473 1.95 10.62 -1.56
CA PRO A 473 2.96 10.48 -2.58
C PRO A 473 4.33 10.85 -2.03
N ARG A 474 5.34 10.08 -2.45
CA ARG A 474 6.75 10.33 -2.14
C ARG A 474 7.50 10.64 -3.41
N VAL A 475 8.43 11.58 -3.30
CA VAL A 475 9.34 11.95 -4.37
C VAL A 475 10.78 11.89 -3.88
N SER A 476 11.62 11.19 -4.62
CA SER A 476 13.08 11.21 -4.45
C SER A 476 13.70 11.88 -5.67
N THR A 477 14.58 12.85 -5.46
CA THR A 477 15.35 13.51 -6.53
C THR A 477 16.83 13.44 -6.20
N SER A 478 17.66 13.20 -7.22
CA SER A 478 19.12 13.27 -7.09
C SER A 478 19.67 14.66 -7.44
N LEU A 479 18.82 15.56 -7.94
CA LEU A 479 19.24 16.84 -8.51
C LEU A 479 19.13 18.02 -7.53
N VAL A 480 18.28 17.94 -6.50
CA VAL A 480 17.94 19.12 -5.67
C VAL A 480 17.82 18.74 -4.19
N SER A 481 18.38 19.58 -3.32
CA SER A 481 18.23 19.51 -1.85
C SER A 481 16.87 20.00 -1.34
N GLU A 482 16.07 20.61 -2.22
CA GLU A 482 14.72 21.13 -1.93
C GLU A 482 13.65 20.35 -2.71
N PRO A 483 12.42 20.25 -2.18
CA PRO A 483 11.36 19.53 -2.87
C PRO A 483 10.95 20.27 -4.16
N PRO A 484 10.89 19.58 -5.31
CA PRO A 484 10.48 20.22 -6.55
C PRO A 484 9.01 20.66 -6.47
N PRO A 485 8.64 21.81 -7.07
CA PRO A 485 7.23 22.19 -7.20
C PRO A 485 6.53 21.13 -8.04
N ALA A 486 5.48 20.51 -7.51
CA ALA A 486 4.72 19.51 -8.25
C ALA A 486 3.22 19.75 -8.17
N GLU A 487 2.52 19.32 -9.21
CA GLU A 487 1.07 19.34 -9.28
C GLU A 487 0.53 17.97 -9.67
N ILE A 488 -0.66 17.64 -9.18
CA ILE A 488 -1.42 16.48 -9.64
C ILE A 488 -2.61 16.99 -10.47
N ARG A 489 -2.75 16.46 -11.67
CA ARG A 489 -3.90 16.71 -12.54
C ARG A 489 -4.64 15.41 -12.87
N PRO A 490 -5.97 15.33 -12.64
CA PRO A 490 -6.77 14.23 -13.16
C PRO A 490 -6.85 14.32 -14.69
N ALA A 491 -7.00 13.17 -15.36
CA ALA A 491 -7.20 13.13 -16.81
C ALA A 491 -8.59 13.62 -17.23
N VAL A 492 -9.55 13.61 -16.29
CA VAL A 492 -10.93 14.07 -16.49
C VAL A 492 -11.21 15.15 -15.44
N GLY A 493 -11.66 16.32 -15.88
CA GLY A 493 -11.86 17.51 -15.04
C GLY A 493 -10.69 18.50 -15.12
N SER A 494 -10.93 19.72 -14.66
CA SER A 494 -10.00 20.85 -14.80
C SER A 494 -9.24 21.21 -13.52
N SER A 495 -9.43 20.47 -12.43
CA SER A 495 -8.83 20.77 -11.12
C SER A 495 -7.38 20.32 -11.06
N SER A 496 -6.43 21.25 -11.02
CA SER A 496 -5.03 20.97 -10.66
C SER A 496 -4.81 21.18 -9.17
N THR A 497 -4.13 20.26 -8.50
CA THR A 497 -3.78 20.40 -7.09
C THR A 497 -2.28 20.50 -6.93
N VAL A 498 -1.80 21.64 -6.43
CA VAL A 498 -0.38 21.85 -6.10
C VAL A 498 -0.03 21.06 -4.85
N LEU A 499 1.02 20.24 -4.93
CA LEU A 499 1.52 19.49 -3.80
C LEU A 499 2.46 20.35 -2.97
N ARG A 500 2.25 20.29 -1.64
CA ARG A 500 3.17 20.85 -0.65
C ARG A 500 3.91 19.69 0.00
N PHE A 501 5.19 19.61 -0.30
CA PHE A 501 6.06 18.57 0.22
C PHE A 501 6.64 18.95 1.59
N ARG A 502 6.81 17.94 2.43
CA ARG A 502 7.56 17.98 3.68
C ARG A 502 8.69 16.96 3.60
N GLN A 503 9.86 17.33 4.08
CA GLN A 503 10.99 16.41 4.19
C GLN A 503 10.67 15.32 5.23
N GLU A 504 10.85 14.06 4.88
CA GLU A 504 10.53 12.93 5.76
C GLU A 504 11.67 12.61 6.75
N ASN A 505 12.91 12.83 6.32
CA ASN A 505 14.13 12.47 7.01
C ASN A 505 15.17 13.59 6.94
N TRP A 506 15.91 13.80 8.03
CA TRP A 506 16.92 14.87 8.14
C TRP A 506 18.11 14.68 7.15
N PHE A 507 18.35 13.45 6.69
CA PHE A 507 19.50 13.07 5.87
C PHE A 507 19.27 13.14 4.34
N GLY A 508 18.27 13.89 3.87
CA GLY A 508 17.96 14.07 2.44
C GLY A 508 16.62 13.42 2.02
N PRO A 509 16.34 13.22 0.72
CA PRO A 509 15.07 12.63 0.24
C PRO A 509 14.75 11.25 0.86
N PRO A 510 13.47 10.81 0.87
CA PRO A 510 12.34 11.34 0.09
C PRO A 510 11.57 12.49 0.74
N PHE A 511 10.99 13.33 -0.11
CA PHE A 511 9.98 14.29 0.29
C PHE A 511 8.58 13.68 0.17
N ARG A 512 7.70 14.00 1.13
CA ARG A 512 6.33 13.47 1.21
C ARG A 512 5.31 14.59 1.12
N ALA A 513 4.25 14.40 0.34
CA ALA A 513 3.09 15.29 0.34
C ALA A 513 1.83 14.54 0.79
N THR A 514 0.73 15.28 0.96
CA THR A 514 -0.61 14.69 1.15
C THR A 514 -1.54 15.21 0.06
N TYR A 515 -2.25 14.30 -0.58
CA TYR A 515 -3.20 14.60 -1.65
C TYR A 515 -4.52 13.87 -1.39
N TRP A 516 -5.64 14.55 -1.58
CA TRP A 516 -6.98 13.97 -1.40
C TRP A 516 -7.68 13.91 -2.76
N PRO A 517 -7.65 12.76 -3.45
CA PRO A 517 -8.32 12.62 -4.73
C PRO A 517 -9.83 12.69 -4.58
N GLU A 518 -10.46 13.57 -5.37
CA GLU A 518 -11.92 13.73 -5.41
C GLU A 518 -12.56 12.89 -6.53
N VAL A 519 -11.83 12.71 -7.65
CA VAL A 519 -12.31 11.99 -8.83
C VAL A 519 -11.54 10.69 -9.03
N GLY A 520 -12.23 9.66 -9.51
CA GLY A 520 -11.61 8.40 -9.91
C GLY A 520 -11.08 8.47 -11.34
N GLY A 521 -10.06 7.69 -11.65
CA GLY A 521 -9.47 7.59 -12.99
C GLY A 521 -7.96 7.83 -13.03
N TRP A 522 -7.42 7.97 -14.24
CA TRP A 522 -6.02 8.30 -14.45
C TRP A 522 -5.70 9.71 -13.98
N HIS A 523 -4.59 9.85 -13.29
CA HIS A 523 -4.01 11.11 -12.84
C HIS A 523 -2.56 11.21 -13.31
N ALA A 524 -2.07 12.43 -13.48
CA ALA A 524 -0.68 12.73 -13.82
C ALA A 524 -0.06 13.60 -12.73
N ALA A 525 1.00 13.12 -12.10
CA ALA A 525 1.87 13.92 -11.26
C ALA A 525 2.94 14.57 -12.13
N ARG A 526 3.00 15.90 -12.10
CA ARG A 526 3.87 16.71 -12.94
C ARG A 526 4.84 17.51 -12.09
N THR A 527 6.06 17.58 -12.56
CA THR A 527 7.08 18.53 -12.14
C THR A 527 7.55 19.30 -13.37
N PRO A 528 7.97 20.56 -13.22
CA PRO A 528 8.59 21.29 -14.32
C PRO A 528 9.74 20.47 -14.93
N GLU A 529 9.89 20.56 -16.26
CA GLU A 529 11.02 19.99 -17.03
C GLU A 529 11.11 18.45 -17.09
N LEU A 530 10.21 17.73 -16.42
CA LEU A 530 10.22 16.26 -16.39
C LEU A 530 8.94 15.64 -16.93
N SER A 531 9.08 14.43 -17.48
CA SER A 531 7.95 13.65 -17.96
C SER A 531 6.96 13.33 -16.84
N PRO A 532 5.64 13.44 -17.09
CA PRO A 532 4.62 13.18 -16.09
C PRO A 532 4.64 11.73 -15.62
N HIS A 533 4.44 11.52 -14.32
CA HIS A 533 4.22 10.19 -13.75
C HIS A 533 2.72 9.92 -13.66
N PHE A 534 2.25 8.85 -14.30
CA PHE A 534 0.84 8.49 -14.26
C PHE A 534 0.52 7.47 -13.17
N PHE A 535 -0.63 7.64 -12.53
CA PHE A 535 -1.18 6.70 -11.56
C PHE A 535 -2.71 6.67 -11.66
N TYR A 536 -3.34 5.62 -11.15
CA TYR A 536 -4.78 5.43 -11.26
C TYR A 536 -5.45 5.48 -9.88
N VAL A 537 -6.47 6.33 -9.73
CA VAL A 537 -7.31 6.42 -8.53
C VAL A 537 -8.59 5.61 -8.73
N PHE A 538 -8.87 4.72 -7.81
CA PHE A 538 -10.05 3.85 -7.80
C PHE A 538 -11.28 4.56 -7.19
N ALA A 539 -12.46 4.20 -7.68
CA ALA A 539 -13.71 4.65 -7.09
C ALA A 539 -13.94 3.96 -5.74
N ALA A 540 -14.78 4.55 -4.88
CA ALA A 540 -15.09 3.96 -3.57
C ALA A 540 -15.76 2.58 -3.67
N SER A 541 -16.41 2.28 -4.80
CA SER A 541 -17.05 1.00 -5.11
C SER A 541 -16.10 -0.08 -5.61
N ASP A 542 -14.90 0.29 -6.05
CA ASP A 542 -13.93 -0.66 -6.61
C ASP A 542 -13.24 -1.43 -5.46
N TRP A 543 -12.90 -2.69 -5.68
CA TRP A 543 -12.10 -3.54 -4.82
C TRP A 543 -12.60 -3.61 -3.36
N LYS A 544 -13.93 -3.65 -3.15
CA LYS A 544 -14.55 -3.60 -1.81
C LYS A 544 -13.97 -4.62 -0.84
N THR A 545 -13.87 -5.89 -1.26
CA THR A 545 -13.35 -6.97 -0.40
C THR A 545 -11.87 -6.76 -0.05
N VAL A 546 -11.06 -6.19 -0.96
CA VAL A 546 -9.67 -5.79 -0.69
C VAL A 546 -9.63 -4.63 0.31
N GLN A 547 -10.50 -3.62 0.14
CA GLN A 547 -10.61 -2.51 1.09
C GLN A 547 -10.99 -3.00 2.49
N TYR A 548 -11.97 -3.91 2.61
CA TYR A 548 -12.37 -4.49 3.90
C TYR A 548 -11.25 -5.31 4.53
N ALA A 549 -10.56 -6.13 3.75
CA ALA A 549 -9.40 -6.89 4.24
C ALA A 549 -8.30 -5.95 4.75
N GLY A 550 -7.99 -4.88 4.01
CA GLY A 550 -7.04 -3.85 4.41
C GLY A 550 -7.40 -3.16 5.73
N ARG A 551 -8.65 -2.67 5.86
CA ARG A 551 -9.18 -2.05 7.09
C ARG A 551 -9.11 -3.00 8.29
N MET A 552 -9.45 -4.27 8.07
CA MET A 552 -9.42 -5.27 9.14
C MET A 552 -7.99 -5.56 9.59
N THR A 553 -7.04 -5.66 8.66
CA THR A 553 -5.61 -5.83 8.98
C THR A 553 -5.04 -4.62 9.70
N SER A 554 -5.29 -3.39 9.22
CA SER A 554 -4.80 -2.16 9.86
C SER A 554 -5.38 -1.99 11.27
N THR A 555 -6.68 -2.23 11.43
CA THR A 555 -7.38 -2.13 12.72
C THR A 555 -6.86 -3.16 13.72
N ARG A 556 -6.66 -4.42 13.31
CA ARG A 556 -6.07 -5.47 14.18
C ARG A 556 -4.67 -5.08 14.64
N ARG A 557 -3.82 -4.65 13.71
CA ARG A 557 -2.46 -4.20 14.03
C ARG A 557 -2.48 -3.05 15.03
N PHE A 558 -3.36 -2.07 14.81
CA PHE A 558 -3.52 -0.92 15.69
C PHE A 558 -3.93 -1.32 17.11
N VAL A 559 -4.98 -2.14 17.25
CA VAL A 559 -5.44 -2.59 18.58
C VAL A 559 -4.38 -3.41 19.30
N GLN A 560 -3.62 -4.25 18.60
CA GLN A 560 -2.52 -5.03 19.18
C GLN A 560 -1.35 -4.17 19.68
N GLN A 561 -1.17 -2.97 19.11
CA GLN A 561 -0.13 -2.03 19.50
C GLN A 561 -0.55 -1.09 20.63
N GLN A 562 -1.84 -1.06 21.00
CA GLN A 562 -2.29 -0.24 22.12
C GLN A 562 -1.76 -0.81 23.45
N PRO A 563 -1.26 0.04 24.36
CA PRO A 563 -0.95 -0.40 25.72
C PRO A 563 -2.21 -1.00 26.34
N THR A 564 -2.09 -2.16 26.99
CA THR A 564 -3.20 -2.77 27.73
C THR A 564 -3.55 -1.86 28.90
N ALA A 565 -4.42 -0.87 28.66
CA ALA A 565 -4.86 0.05 29.68
C ALA A 565 -5.63 -0.74 30.74
N ARG A 566 -5.03 -0.92 31.92
CA ARG A 566 -5.76 -1.33 33.13
C ARG A 566 -6.84 -0.28 33.33
N SER A 567 -8.06 -0.63 32.93
CA SER A 567 -9.23 0.20 33.14
C SER A 567 -9.48 0.23 34.63
N THR A 568 -8.88 1.18 35.34
CA THR A 568 -9.32 1.49 36.70
C THR A 568 -10.70 2.11 36.54
N SER A 569 -11.73 1.27 36.70
CA SER A 569 -13.12 1.68 36.83
C SER A 569 -13.24 2.49 38.11
N ARG A 570 -12.81 3.75 38.08
CA ARG A 570 -13.12 4.68 39.15
C ARG A 570 -14.59 5.02 38.98
N GLU A 571 -15.40 4.51 39.90
CA GLU A 571 -16.83 4.77 39.96
C GLU A 571 -17.03 6.29 40.08
N GLU A 572 -17.65 6.91 39.07
CA GLU A 572 -17.94 8.33 39.07
C GLU A 572 -19.44 8.52 39.25
N TYR A 573 -19.81 9.35 40.22
CA TYR A 573 -21.20 9.65 40.52
C TYR A 573 -21.58 10.94 39.80
N THR A 574 -22.61 10.91 38.96
CA THR A 574 -23.20 12.16 38.46
C THR A 574 -24.41 12.52 39.32
N PRO A 575 -24.54 13.79 39.74
CA PRO A 575 -25.72 14.24 40.45
C PRO A 575 -26.91 14.22 39.50
N GLN A 576 -27.90 13.38 39.77
CA GLN A 576 -29.20 13.43 39.10
C GLN A 576 -30.21 14.10 40.04
N GLU A 577 -30.82 15.18 39.57
CA GLU A 577 -31.86 15.91 40.32
C GLU A 577 -33.13 15.05 40.43
N ILE A 578 -33.70 14.97 41.63
CA ILE A 578 -35.00 14.33 41.85
C ILE A 578 -36.06 15.14 41.08
N PRO A 579 -36.98 14.50 40.32
CA PRO A 579 -38.00 15.21 39.56
C PRO A 579 -38.80 16.22 40.43
N PRO A 580 -38.84 17.50 40.06
CA PRO A 580 -39.52 18.55 40.86
C PRO A 580 -41.01 18.27 41.12
N VAL A 581 -41.63 17.45 40.26
CA VAL A 581 -43.05 17.05 40.33
C VAL A 581 -43.38 16.37 41.67
N VAL A 582 -42.45 15.59 42.25
CA VAL A 582 -42.69 14.91 43.53
C VAL A 582 -42.86 15.92 44.66
N PHE A 583 -42.01 16.97 44.69
CA PHE A 583 -42.10 18.03 45.68
C PHE A 583 -43.32 18.93 45.43
N PHE A 584 -43.68 19.16 44.17
CA PHE A 584 -44.90 19.89 43.83
C PHE A 584 -46.18 19.17 44.32
N LEU A 585 -46.23 17.84 44.26
CA LEU A 585 -47.36 17.07 44.80
C LEU A 585 -47.48 17.21 46.33
N PHE A 586 -46.36 17.18 47.08
CA PHE A 586 -46.38 17.44 48.52
C PHE A 586 -46.85 18.85 48.87
N PHE A 587 -46.46 19.85 48.08
CA PHE A 587 -46.97 21.21 48.20
C PHE A 587 -48.48 21.28 47.97
N LEU A 588 -48.99 20.61 46.92
CA LEU A 588 -50.39 20.61 46.55
C LEU A 588 -51.27 19.94 47.62
N LEU A 589 -50.82 18.81 48.18
CA LEU A 589 -51.49 18.12 49.28
C LEU A 589 -51.51 18.97 50.55
N SER A 590 -50.40 19.64 50.88
CA SER A 590 -50.30 20.48 52.08
C SER A 590 -51.17 21.74 51.98
N SER A 591 -51.18 22.38 50.81
CA SER A 591 -52.01 23.55 50.53
C SER A 591 -53.49 23.18 50.47
N GLY A 592 -53.82 22.03 49.87
CA GLY A 592 -55.18 21.49 49.85
C GLY A 592 -55.71 21.17 51.24
N PHE A 593 -54.87 20.62 52.13
CA PHE A 593 -55.22 20.39 53.53
C PHE A 593 -55.48 21.72 54.27
N LEU A 594 -54.61 22.72 54.12
CA LEU A 594 -54.80 24.04 54.75
C LEU A 594 -56.08 24.74 54.27
N TRP A 595 -56.45 24.60 53.00
CA TRP A 595 -57.69 25.16 52.44
C TRP A 595 -58.95 24.41 52.90
N LEU A 596 -58.91 23.07 52.90
CA LEU A 596 -60.05 22.25 53.34
C LEU A 596 -60.32 22.46 54.83
N GLU A 597 -59.25 22.57 55.62
CA GLU A 597 -59.33 22.78 57.05
C GLU A 597 -59.87 24.17 57.44
N GLU A 598 -59.65 25.19 56.62
CA GLU A 598 -60.27 26.51 56.81
C GLU A 598 -61.79 26.51 56.57
N LYS A 599 -62.29 25.53 55.79
CA LYS A 599 -63.71 25.39 55.45
C LYS A 599 -64.48 24.39 56.32
N LEU A 600 -63.79 23.64 57.18
CA LEU A 600 -64.32 22.60 58.06
C LEU A 600 -64.22 22.98 59.53
#